data_AF-A0A6A5HDD5-F1
#
_entry.id   AF-A0A6A5HDD5-F1
#
_cell.length_a   1.000
_cell.length_b   1.000
_cell.length_c   1.000
_cell.angle_alpha   90.00
_cell.angle_beta   90.00
_cell.angle_gamma   90.00
#
_symmetry.space_group_name_H-M   'P 1'
#
loop_
_entity.id
_entity.type
_entity.pdbx_description
1 polymer ?
#
loop_
_entity_poly.entity_id
_entity_poly.type
_entity_poly.pdbx_seq_one_letter_code
_entity_poly.pdbx_strand_id
1 'polypeptide(L)'
;MSELFKGHSLNLEEDYDVDGGAFLKDKMVALVFTSINPRSKRCTSFNTLLKDLYKAIKSKHDDFELVFIVNNLLTVHERHFPFKFPWVLAPFGEKEYQSFAKNYLVKNNNIPCLFIIKPNGDPVLRMKQEDVLQKIDKPDALWQKWADAYNDLKPKPINYQNYSQKPSWVRPFKEVRGPRRNECNYKYYTLYEYKF
;
A
#
# COMPACT_ATOMS: atom_id res chain seq x y z
N MET A 1 -14.00 14.23 5.60
CA MET A 1 -12.92 13.62 4.82
C MET A 1 -12.08 12.81 5.79
N SER A 2 -12.50 11.56 6.07
CA SER A 2 -11.92 10.73 7.15
C SER A 2 -12.63 9.39 7.40
N GLU A 3 -13.77 9.07 6.77
CA GLU A 3 -14.56 7.90 7.18
C GLU A 3 -13.78 6.58 7.08
N LEU A 4 -12.96 6.43 6.05
CA LEU A 4 -12.15 5.23 5.81
C LEU A 4 -11.17 4.92 6.97
N PHE A 5 -10.59 5.95 7.59
CA PHE A 5 -9.65 5.82 8.69
C PHE A 5 -10.21 6.34 10.02
N LYS A 6 -11.52 6.60 10.09
CA LYS A 6 -12.17 7.07 11.32
C LYS A 6 -12.07 5.96 12.36
N GLY A 7 -11.42 6.25 13.48
CA GLY A 7 -11.15 5.26 14.53
C GLY A 7 -10.02 4.28 14.22
N HIS A 8 -9.28 4.48 13.12
CA HIS A 8 -8.04 3.75 12.85
C HIS A 8 -6.86 4.65 13.16
N SER A 9 -5.93 4.13 13.96
CA SER A 9 -4.70 4.82 14.31
C SER A 9 -3.67 4.65 13.19
N LEU A 10 -2.93 5.71 12.88
CA LEU A 10 -1.87 5.72 11.87
C LEU A 10 -0.52 5.96 12.54
N ASN A 11 0.53 5.41 11.96
CA ASN A 11 1.89 5.62 12.43
C ASN A 11 2.61 6.61 11.50
N LEU A 12 3.14 7.69 12.06
CA LEU A 12 3.93 8.70 11.36
C LEU A 12 5.33 8.75 11.97
N GLU A 13 6.35 8.30 11.25
CA GLU A 13 7.74 8.33 11.70
C GLU A 13 7.96 7.73 13.12
N GLU A 14 7.95 8.58 14.16
CA GLU A 14 8.11 8.23 15.58
C GLU A 14 6.83 8.45 16.41
N ASP A 15 5.83 9.11 15.84
CA ASP A 15 4.52 9.32 16.42
C ASP A 15 3.60 8.15 16.05
N TYR A 16 3.36 7.31 17.05
CA TYR A 16 2.42 6.20 16.97
C TYR A 16 1.02 6.66 17.35
N ASP A 17 0.02 5.99 16.79
CA ASP A 17 -1.39 6.18 17.11
C ASP A 17 -1.99 7.57 16.80
N VAL A 18 -1.55 8.19 15.71
CA VAL A 18 -2.17 9.41 15.20
C VAL A 18 -3.61 9.11 14.74
N ASP A 19 -4.58 9.93 15.14
CA ASP A 19 -5.95 9.82 14.62
C ASP A 19 -5.93 10.07 13.09
N GLY A 20 -6.06 8.99 12.32
CA GLY A 20 -6.00 9.06 10.87
C GLY A 20 -7.13 9.89 10.27
N GLY A 21 -8.28 9.94 10.94
CA GLY A 21 -9.40 10.75 10.50
C GLY A 21 -9.14 12.25 10.67
N ALA A 22 -8.54 12.65 11.79
CA ALA A 22 -8.16 14.04 12.01
C ALA A 22 -6.98 14.44 11.12
N PHE A 23 -5.97 13.57 10.99
CA PHE A 23 -4.73 13.86 10.28
C PHE A 23 -4.90 13.98 8.76
N LEU A 24 -5.77 13.16 8.17
CA LEU A 24 -6.04 13.14 6.73
C LEU A 24 -7.19 14.06 6.32
N LYS A 25 -7.71 14.87 7.25
CA LYS A 25 -8.79 15.79 6.97
C LYS A 25 -8.33 16.87 5.99
N ASP A 26 -9.14 17.10 4.96
CA ASP A 26 -8.94 18.12 3.92
C ASP A 26 -7.65 17.93 3.10
N LYS A 27 -7.08 16.71 3.11
CA LYS A 27 -5.90 16.34 2.31
C LYS A 27 -6.28 15.43 1.16
N MET A 28 -5.60 15.58 0.02
CA MET A 28 -5.64 14.58 -1.04
C MET A 28 -4.81 13.36 -0.61
N VAL A 29 -5.44 12.19 -0.58
CA VAL A 29 -4.79 10.97 -0.08
C VAL A 29 -4.45 10.01 -1.23
N ALA A 30 -3.19 9.58 -1.26
CA ALA A 30 -2.74 8.45 -2.09
C ALA A 30 -2.56 7.20 -1.23
N LEU A 31 -3.33 6.14 -1.51
CA LEU A 31 -3.12 4.83 -0.89
C LEU A 31 -2.10 4.03 -1.69
N VAL A 32 -1.09 3.49 -1.01
CA VAL A 32 -0.08 2.64 -1.64
C VAL A 32 -0.10 1.27 -1.01
N PHE A 33 -0.52 0.29 -1.81
CA PHE A 33 -0.42 -1.12 -1.43
C PHE A 33 0.98 -1.59 -1.80
N THR A 34 1.76 -2.01 -0.80
CA THR A 34 3.15 -2.46 -0.96
C THR A 34 3.48 -3.60 0.00
N SER A 35 4.70 -4.13 -0.10
CA SER A 35 5.29 -5.03 0.90
C SER A 35 6.67 -4.52 1.27
N ILE A 36 7.05 -4.69 2.53
CA ILE A 36 8.37 -4.28 3.05
C ILE A 36 9.37 -5.44 2.98
N ASN A 37 8.96 -6.61 2.49
CA ASN A 37 9.84 -7.76 2.41
C ASN A 37 11.08 -7.41 1.55
N PRO A 38 12.30 -7.40 2.12
CA PRO A 38 13.51 -6.99 1.41
C PRO A 38 13.85 -7.91 0.23
N ARG A 39 13.32 -9.14 0.21
CA ARG A 39 13.45 -10.07 -0.93
C ARG A 39 12.59 -9.67 -2.14
N SER A 40 11.64 -8.75 -1.97
CA SER A 40 10.80 -8.23 -3.05
C SER A 40 11.47 -7.06 -3.75
N LYS A 41 12.36 -7.34 -4.72
CA LYS A 41 13.03 -6.30 -5.51
C LYS A 41 12.05 -5.29 -6.13
N ARG A 42 10.88 -5.77 -6.54
CA ARG A 42 9.79 -4.97 -7.11
C ARG A 42 9.26 -3.92 -6.13
N CYS A 43 8.98 -4.32 -4.88
CA CYS A 43 8.45 -3.42 -3.86
C CYS A 43 9.53 -2.50 -3.32
N THR A 44 10.74 -3.01 -3.09
CA THR A 44 11.86 -2.20 -2.59
C THR A 44 12.22 -1.08 -3.57
N SER A 45 12.34 -1.37 -4.87
CA SER A 45 12.65 -0.34 -5.87
C SER A 45 11.54 0.72 -5.96
N PHE A 46 10.28 0.30 -5.90
CA PHE A 46 9.15 1.22 -5.91
C PHE A 46 9.15 2.14 -4.69
N ASN A 47 9.35 1.60 -3.48
CA ASN A 47 9.33 2.37 -2.24
C ASN A 47 10.47 3.41 -2.20
N THR A 48 11.67 3.07 -2.70
CA THR A 48 12.79 4.02 -2.79
C THR A 48 12.45 5.19 -3.71
N LEU A 49 11.97 4.88 -4.92
CA LEU A 49 11.63 5.89 -5.93
C LEU A 49 10.45 6.76 -5.50
N LEU A 50 9.48 6.16 -4.82
CA LEU A 50 8.34 6.87 -4.28
C LEU A 50 8.74 7.93 -3.25
N LYS A 51 9.85 7.74 -2.52
CA LYS A 51 10.36 8.70 -1.53
C LYS A 51 10.70 10.03 -2.18
N ASP A 52 11.36 9.99 -3.33
CA ASP A 52 11.78 11.19 -4.05
C ASP A 52 10.57 11.87 -4.70
N LEU A 53 9.66 11.09 -5.27
CA LEU A 53 8.40 11.59 -5.83
C LEU A 53 7.55 12.29 -4.77
N TYR A 54 7.38 11.65 -3.60
CA TYR A 54 6.61 12.21 -2.50
C TYR A 54 7.19 13.55 -2.03
N LYS A 55 8.51 13.63 -1.82
CA LYS A 55 9.17 14.89 -1.44
C LYS A 55 8.98 15.99 -2.48
N ALA A 56 9.06 15.66 -3.77
CA ALA A 56 8.90 16.62 -4.85
C ALA A 56 7.46 17.17 -4.96
N ILE A 57 6.46 16.34 -4.67
CA ILE A 57 5.05 16.74 -4.66
C ILE A 57 4.72 17.50 -3.38
N LYS A 58 5.08 16.95 -2.22
CA LYS A 58 4.78 17.52 -0.90
C LYS A 58 5.36 18.91 -0.72
N SER A 59 6.53 19.21 -1.31
CA SER A 59 7.12 20.55 -1.25
C SER A 59 6.33 21.64 -1.98
N LYS A 60 5.40 21.27 -2.88
CA LYS A 60 4.51 22.17 -3.61
C LYS A 60 3.05 22.08 -3.14
N HIS A 61 2.68 20.96 -2.53
CA HIS A 61 1.33 20.59 -2.17
C HIS A 61 1.31 20.04 -0.74
N ASP A 62 1.24 20.92 0.25
CA ASP A 62 1.21 20.56 1.68
C ASP A 62 -0.06 19.77 2.05
N ASP A 63 -1.11 19.91 1.25
CA ASP A 63 -2.40 19.22 1.33
C ASP A 63 -2.37 17.80 0.74
N PHE A 64 -1.21 17.31 0.29
CA PHE A 64 -1.07 15.92 -0.18
C PHE A 64 -0.54 14.99 0.91
N GLU A 65 -1.12 13.81 1.07
CA GLU A 65 -0.60 12.79 1.98
C GLU A 65 -0.58 11.41 1.35
N LEU A 66 0.42 10.60 1.72
CA LEU A 66 0.56 9.24 1.23
C LEU A 66 0.37 8.26 2.39
N VAL A 67 -0.49 7.26 2.21
CA VAL A 67 -0.76 6.24 3.22
C VAL A 67 -0.28 4.88 2.72
N PHE A 68 0.66 4.30 3.46
CA PHE A 68 1.14 2.96 3.22
C PHE A 68 0.22 1.91 3.79
N ILE A 69 -0.12 0.94 2.94
CA ILE A 69 -0.90 -0.23 3.28
C ILE A 69 -0.03 -1.44 2.97
N VAL A 70 0.51 -2.03 4.03
CA VAL A 70 1.53 -3.06 3.91
C VAL A 70 0.92 -4.45 4.01
N ASN A 71 1.25 -5.28 3.03
CA ASN A 71 0.97 -6.71 3.07
C ASN A 71 1.98 -7.46 3.95
N ASN A 72 1.46 -8.24 4.89
CA ASN A 72 2.20 -9.12 5.80
C ASN A 72 2.96 -8.39 6.92
N LEU A 73 2.23 -8.10 8.00
CA LEU A 73 2.75 -7.54 9.25
C LEU A 73 3.30 -8.60 10.23
N LEU A 74 3.66 -9.82 9.80
CA LEU A 74 4.29 -10.79 10.71
C LEU A 74 5.50 -10.21 11.46
N THR A 75 6.10 -9.12 10.96
CA THR A 75 7.17 -8.34 11.59
C THR A 75 6.81 -6.88 11.94
N VAL A 76 5.57 -6.41 11.74
CA VAL A 76 5.18 -5.00 12.02
C VAL A 76 4.36 -4.85 13.30
N HIS A 77 3.96 -5.96 13.94
CA HIS A 77 3.54 -5.93 15.35
C HIS A 77 4.65 -5.48 16.29
N GLU A 78 5.91 -5.50 15.83
CA GLU A 78 7.00 -4.86 16.52
C GLU A 78 6.99 -3.38 16.15
N ARG A 79 6.84 -2.53 17.18
CA ARG A 79 6.95 -1.06 17.20
C ARG A 79 8.27 -0.50 16.63
N HIS A 80 9.01 -1.29 15.86
CA HIS A 80 10.27 -0.98 15.22
C HIS A 80 10.14 -1.30 13.74
N PHE A 81 9.41 -0.45 13.04
CA PHE A 81 9.41 -0.46 11.60
C PHE A 81 10.82 -0.02 11.12
N PRO A 82 11.63 -0.90 10.50
CA PRO A 82 13.06 -0.61 10.28
C PRO A 82 13.31 0.45 9.21
N PHE A 83 12.28 0.86 8.47
CA PHE A 83 12.36 1.86 7.41
C PHE A 83 11.63 3.15 7.80
N LYS A 84 12.37 4.20 8.12
CA LYS A 84 11.80 5.53 8.31
C LYS A 84 11.31 6.08 6.96
N PHE A 85 9.99 6.04 6.76
CA PHE A 85 9.34 6.67 5.63
C PHE A 85 8.75 8.03 6.04
N PRO A 86 8.81 9.05 5.17
CA PRO A 86 8.32 10.41 5.48
C PRO A 86 6.79 10.56 5.38
N TRP A 87 6.07 9.45 5.33
CA TRP A 87 4.64 9.37 5.09
C TRP A 87 4.00 8.42 6.10
N VAL A 88 2.67 8.45 6.21
CA VAL A 88 1.95 7.65 7.21
C VAL A 88 1.78 6.20 6.81
N LEU A 89 1.75 5.32 7.80
CA LEU A 89 1.52 3.89 7.68
C LEU A 89 0.20 3.52 8.37
N ALA A 90 -0.64 2.74 7.70
CA ALA A 90 -1.78 2.07 8.31
C ALA A 90 -1.33 0.73 8.94
N PRO A 91 -1.34 0.58 10.28
CA PRO A 91 -0.86 -0.60 10.98
C PRO A 91 -1.90 -1.75 10.96
N PHE A 92 -2.37 -2.13 9.78
CA PHE A 92 -3.41 -3.15 9.63
C PHE A 92 -2.92 -4.56 9.94
N GLY A 93 -3.59 -5.25 10.86
CA GLY A 93 -3.37 -6.69 11.05
C GLY A 93 -3.65 -7.49 9.77
N GLU A 94 -3.22 -8.75 9.70
CA GLU A 94 -3.35 -9.56 8.47
C GLU A 94 -4.80 -9.63 7.96
N LYS A 95 -5.77 -9.83 8.85
CA LYS A 95 -7.20 -9.90 8.51
C LYS A 95 -7.75 -8.56 8.03
N GLU A 96 -7.35 -7.47 8.67
CA GLU A 96 -7.76 -6.11 8.31
C GLU A 96 -7.20 -5.74 6.94
N TYR A 97 -5.91 -6.01 6.70
CA TYR A 97 -5.28 -5.83 5.40
C TYR A 97 -6.01 -6.62 4.31
N GLN A 98 -6.34 -7.90 4.55
CA GLN A 98 -7.05 -8.71 3.56
C GLN A 98 -8.45 -8.16 3.25
N SER A 99 -9.19 -7.73 4.27
CA SER A 99 -10.50 -7.09 4.09
C SER A 99 -10.39 -5.79 3.30
N PHE A 100 -9.43 -4.95 3.67
CA PHE A 100 -9.19 -3.66 3.03
C PHE A 100 -8.74 -3.84 1.57
N ALA A 101 -7.75 -4.70 1.31
CA ALA A 101 -7.27 -5.00 -0.04
C ALA A 101 -8.38 -5.57 -0.94
N LYS A 102 -9.32 -6.36 -0.37
CA LYS A 102 -10.47 -6.87 -1.10
C LYS A 102 -11.40 -5.75 -1.58
N ASN A 103 -11.64 -4.72 -0.76
CA ASN A 103 -12.46 -3.56 -1.15
C ASN A 103 -11.87 -2.81 -2.36
N TYR A 104 -10.54 -2.75 -2.46
CA TYR A 104 -9.83 -2.15 -3.59
C TYR A 104 -9.49 -3.14 -4.71
N LEU A 105 -9.96 -4.39 -4.62
CA LEU A 105 -9.66 -5.48 -5.55
C LEU A 105 -8.15 -5.61 -5.84
N VAL A 106 -7.36 -5.52 -4.77
CA VAL A 106 -5.91 -5.70 -4.77
C VAL A 106 -5.61 -7.15 -4.41
N LYS A 107 -4.75 -7.78 -5.21
CA LYS A 107 -4.23 -9.14 -4.99
C LYS A 107 -2.72 -9.05 -4.78
N ASN A 108 -2.14 -10.00 -4.05
CA ASN A 108 -0.71 -10.00 -3.72
C ASN A 108 0.22 -9.95 -4.95
N ASN A 109 -0.20 -10.51 -6.08
CA ASN A 109 0.55 -10.48 -7.34
C ASN A 109 0.54 -9.11 -8.06
N ASN A 110 -0.35 -8.21 -7.66
CA ASN A 110 -0.59 -6.90 -8.29
C ASN A 110 0.00 -5.74 -7.49
N ILE A 111 0.86 -6.05 -6.54
CA ILE A 111 1.56 -5.11 -5.67
C ILE A 111 2.99 -4.93 -6.20
N PRO A 112 3.55 -3.71 -6.18
CA PRO A 112 2.97 -2.49 -5.63
C PRO A 112 2.02 -1.77 -6.58
N CYS A 113 1.03 -1.07 -6.01
CA CYS A 113 0.11 -0.23 -6.76
C CYS A 113 -0.35 0.98 -5.94
N LEU A 114 -0.74 2.04 -6.64
CA LEU A 114 -1.13 3.31 -6.05
C LEU A 114 -2.58 3.63 -6.44
N PHE A 115 -3.33 4.14 -5.47
CA PHE A 115 -4.67 4.66 -5.66
C PHE A 115 -4.75 6.10 -5.21
N ILE A 116 -5.45 6.93 -5.99
CA ILE A 116 -5.94 8.22 -5.50
C ILE A 116 -7.38 8.00 -5.05
N ILE A 117 -7.70 8.45 -3.85
CA ILE A 117 -9.03 8.27 -3.26
C ILE A 117 -9.72 9.61 -3.02
N LYS A 118 -11.04 9.59 -3.08
CA LYS A 118 -11.89 10.70 -2.67
C LYS A 118 -12.13 10.70 -1.15
N PRO A 119 -12.69 11.80 -0.60
CA PRO A 119 -12.99 11.92 0.83
C PRO A 119 -13.88 10.84 1.43
N ASN A 120 -14.69 10.19 0.60
CA ASN A 120 -15.58 9.07 0.94
C ASN A 120 -14.87 7.70 0.91
N GLY A 121 -13.59 7.65 0.54
CA GLY A 121 -12.80 6.42 0.41
C GLY A 121 -12.85 5.79 -0.98
N ASP A 122 -13.66 6.30 -1.90
CA ASP A 122 -13.79 5.74 -3.25
C ASP A 122 -12.53 5.99 -4.07
N PRO A 123 -12.00 4.96 -4.76
CA PRO A 123 -10.84 5.12 -5.61
C PRO A 123 -11.24 5.78 -6.94
N VAL A 124 -10.56 6.88 -7.31
CA VAL A 124 -10.77 7.59 -8.58
C VAL A 124 -9.74 7.24 -9.63
N LEU A 125 -8.54 6.85 -9.20
CA LEU A 125 -7.44 6.49 -10.06
C LEU A 125 -6.69 5.30 -9.47
N ARG A 126 -6.32 4.36 -10.32
CA ARG A 126 -5.41 3.27 -9.99
C ARG A 126 -4.22 3.28 -10.95
N MET A 127 -3.02 3.22 -10.41
CA MET A 127 -1.78 3.13 -11.18
C MET A 127 -1.00 1.89 -10.77
N LYS A 128 -0.44 1.18 -11.76
CA LYS A 128 0.57 0.14 -11.49
C LYS A 128 1.91 0.81 -11.24
N GLN A 129 2.85 0.04 -10.69
CA GLN A 129 4.23 0.48 -10.54
C GLN A 129 4.78 1.04 -11.86
N GLU A 130 4.59 0.33 -12.98
CA GLU A 130 5.16 0.73 -14.27
C GLU A 130 4.64 2.10 -14.73
N ASP A 131 3.36 2.38 -14.51
CA ASP A 131 2.72 3.64 -14.89
C ASP A 131 3.27 4.84 -14.09
N VAL A 132 3.61 4.59 -12.81
CA VAL A 132 4.21 5.60 -11.92
C VAL A 132 5.66 5.81 -12.30
N LEU A 133 6.41 4.72 -12.49
CA LEU A 133 7.84 4.78 -12.82
C LEU A 133 8.12 5.44 -14.16
N GLN A 134 7.28 5.22 -15.18
CA GLN A 134 7.43 5.90 -16.48
C GLN A 134 7.29 7.42 -16.40
N LYS A 135 6.67 7.94 -15.33
CA LYS A 135 6.33 9.36 -15.18
C LYS A 135 7.05 10.02 -14.01
N ILE A 136 7.95 9.30 -13.38
CA ILE A 136 8.60 9.77 -12.16
C ILE A 136 9.47 11.00 -12.39
N ASP A 137 10.05 11.14 -13.58
CA ASP A 137 10.87 12.29 -13.99
C ASP A 137 10.05 13.58 -14.16
N LYS A 138 8.72 13.48 -14.17
CA LYS A 138 7.80 14.61 -14.35
C LYS A 138 6.75 14.63 -13.22
N PRO A 139 7.17 14.94 -11.97
CA PRO A 139 6.28 14.92 -10.81
C PRO A 139 5.07 15.85 -10.99
N ASP A 140 5.25 17.02 -11.61
CA ASP A 140 4.17 17.99 -11.84
C ASP A 140 3.09 17.47 -12.79
N ALA A 141 3.51 16.78 -13.87
CA ALA A 141 2.57 16.18 -14.80
C ALA A 141 1.81 15.00 -14.17
N LEU A 142 2.48 14.26 -13.28
CA LEU A 142 1.85 13.18 -12.52
C LEU A 142 0.85 13.73 -11.51
N TRP A 143 1.20 14.82 -10.81
CA TRP A 143 0.31 15.53 -9.91
C TRP A 143 -0.93 16.05 -10.63
N GLN A 144 -0.77 16.74 -11.77
CA GLN A 144 -1.91 17.23 -12.55
C GLN A 144 -2.87 16.10 -12.94
N LYS A 145 -2.34 14.95 -13.37
CA LYS A 145 -3.17 13.77 -13.64
C LYS A 145 -3.95 13.30 -12.41
N TRP A 146 -3.34 13.35 -11.22
CA TRP A 146 -4.01 12.98 -9.97
C TRP A 146 -5.08 14.00 -9.59
N ALA A 147 -4.77 15.29 -9.69
CA ALA A 147 -5.69 16.39 -9.42
C ALA A 147 -6.89 16.36 -10.37
N ASP A 148 -6.68 16.14 -11.67
CA ASP A 148 -7.74 15.99 -12.66
C ASP A 148 -8.67 14.82 -12.30
N ALA A 149 -8.11 13.67 -11.94
CA ALA A 149 -8.89 12.50 -11.53
C ALA A 149 -9.64 12.72 -10.20
N TYR A 150 -9.03 13.47 -9.27
CA TYR A 150 -9.63 13.79 -7.98
C TYR A 150 -10.80 14.76 -8.12
N ASN A 151 -10.64 15.80 -8.96
CA ASN A 151 -11.64 16.82 -9.21
C ASN A 151 -12.71 16.41 -10.23
N ASP A 152 -12.55 15.28 -10.92
CA ASP A 152 -13.55 14.76 -11.84
C ASP A 152 -14.89 14.50 -11.11
N LEU A 153 -15.94 15.16 -11.57
CA LEU A 153 -17.31 15.03 -11.04
C LEU A 153 -17.91 13.64 -11.35
N LYS A 154 -17.41 12.96 -12.39
CA LYS A 154 -17.85 11.61 -12.78
C LYS A 154 -16.64 10.70 -12.98
N PRO A 155 -15.99 10.27 -11.88
CA PRO A 155 -14.80 9.44 -11.99
C PRO A 155 -15.12 8.19 -12.79
N LYS A 156 -14.30 7.92 -13.82
CA LYS A 156 -14.46 6.71 -14.63
C LYS A 156 -14.30 5.49 -13.71
N PRO A 157 -15.18 4.48 -13.82
CA PRO A 157 -15.02 3.27 -13.03
C PRO A 157 -13.67 2.64 -13.33
N ILE A 158 -12.93 2.27 -12.28
CA ILE A 158 -11.64 1.64 -12.42
C ILE A 158 -11.85 0.30 -13.14
N ASN A 159 -11.25 0.14 -14.32
CA ASN A 159 -11.35 -1.12 -15.04
C ASN A 159 -10.39 -2.16 -14.44
N TYR A 160 -10.91 -2.97 -13.54
CA TYR A 160 -10.16 -4.04 -12.86
C TYR A 160 -9.77 -5.23 -13.76
N GLN A 161 -10.34 -5.36 -14.97
CA GLN A 161 -10.01 -6.46 -15.89
C GLN A 161 -8.54 -6.39 -16.36
N ASN A 162 -8.02 -5.17 -16.57
CA ASN A 162 -6.62 -4.89 -16.94
C ASN A 162 -5.59 -5.21 -15.84
N TYR A 163 -6.06 -5.46 -14.61
CA TYR A 163 -5.23 -5.80 -13.46
C TYR A 163 -5.42 -7.28 -13.06
N SER A 164 -6.26 -8.05 -13.76
CA SER A 164 -6.50 -9.47 -13.46
C SER A 164 -5.62 -10.43 -14.27
N GLN A 165 -4.90 -9.95 -15.28
CA GLN A 165 -4.03 -10.78 -16.10
C GLN A 165 -2.83 -11.27 -15.26
N LYS A 166 -2.71 -12.60 -15.12
CA LYS A 166 -1.54 -13.23 -14.51
C LYS A 166 -0.31 -12.89 -15.37
N PRO A 167 0.85 -12.52 -14.78
CA PRO A 167 2.10 -12.42 -15.53
C PRO A 167 2.35 -13.74 -16.29
N SER A 168 2.79 -13.68 -17.54
CA SER A 168 3.07 -14.85 -18.38
C SER A 168 4.06 -15.84 -17.75
N TRP A 169 4.86 -15.37 -16.78
CA TRP A 169 5.86 -16.16 -16.05
C TRP A 169 5.31 -16.90 -14.83
N VAL A 170 4.04 -16.71 -14.46
CA VAL A 170 3.41 -17.48 -13.38
C VAL A 170 3.10 -18.88 -13.94
N ARG A 171 3.95 -19.86 -13.61
CA ARG A 171 3.66 -21.27 -13.88
C ARG A 171 2.25 -21.58 -13.35
N PRO A 172 1.37 -22.23 -14.14
CA PRO A 172 0.04 -22.56 -13.69
C PRO A 172 0.15 -23.39 -12.40
N PHE A 173 -0.45 -22.90 -11.32
CA PHE A 173 -0.61 -23.66 -10.10
C PHE A 173 -1.48 -24.87 -10.45
N LYS A 174 -0.86 -26.03 -10.66
CA LYS A 174 -1.56 -27.31 -10.60
C LYS A 174 -1.89 -27.52 -9.14
N GLU A 175 -3.17 -27.47 -8.81
CA GLU A 175 -3.67 -27.89 -7.51
C GLU A 175 -3.42 -29.39 -7.37
N VAL A 176 -2.26 -29.76 -6.83
CA VAL A 176 -1.99 -31.13 -6.42
C VAL A 176 -2.58 -31.28 -5.03
N ARG A 177 -3.73 -31.95 -4.91
CA ARG A 177 -4.30 -32.33 -3.61
C ARG A 177 -3.34 -33.28 -2.91
N GLY A 178 -2.45 -32.73 -2.08
CA GLY A 178 -1.71 -33.48 -1.07
C GLY A 178 -2.57 -33.70 0.18
N PRO A 179 -2.23 -34.68 1.04
CA PRO A 179 -3.03 -35.01 2.22
C PRO A 179 -3.17 -33.79 3.14
N ARG A 180 -4.40 -33.56 3.63
CA ARG A 180 -4.71 -32.51 4.62
C ARG A 180 -3.89 -32.80 5.88
N ARG A 181 -2.94 -31.93 6.22
CA ARG A 181 -2.35 -31.89 7.56
C ARG A 181 -3.42 -31.38 8.53
N ASN A 182 -4.12 -32.31 9.14
CA ASN A 182 -4.83 -32.08 10.40
C ASN A 182 -3.78 -32.08 11.53
N GLU A 183 -4.06 -31.34 12.60
CA GLU A 183 -3.32 -31.28 13.88
C GLU A 183 -2.18 -30.25 13.97
N CYS A 184 -2.57 -29.03 14.34
CA CYS A 184 -1.71 -28.08 15.04
C CYS A 184 -1.39 -28.64 16.44
N ASN A 185 -0.21 -29.22 16.62
CA ASN A 185 0.43 -29.29 17.93
C ASN A 185 1.40 -28.10 18.03
N TYR A 186 0.98 -27.06 18.76
CA TYR A 186 1.89 -26.02 19.23
C TYR A 186 2.88 -26.63 20.22
N LYS A 187 4.17 -26.66 19.88
CA LYS A 187 5.25 -26.83 20.85
C LYS A 187 6.36 -25.80 20.54
N TYR A 188 6.44 -24.85 21.47
CA TYR A 188 7.59 -24.07 21.95
C TYR A 188 8.65 -23.61 20.93
N TYR A 189 8.82 -22.29 20.82
CA TYR A 189 9.92 -21.63 20.14
C TYR A 189 11.26 -21.98 20.78
N THR A 190 12.23 -22.36 19.94
CA THR A 190 13.66 -22.34 20.27
C THR A 190 14.31 -21.22 19.47
N LEU A 191 14.76 -20.18 20.17
CA LEU A 191 15.63 -19.10 19.67
C LEU A 191 17.04 -19.65 19.43
N TYR A 192 17.63 -19.51 18.24
CA TYR A 192 19.10 -19.45 18.02
C TYR A 192 19.39 -18.75 16.67
N GLU A 193 19.91 -17.52 16.71
CA GLU A 193 21.32 -17.13 16.49
C GLU A 193 21.81 -17.22 15.03
N TYR A 194 22.03 -16.04 14.44
CA TYR A 194 22.70 -15.87 13.15
C TYR A 194 24.21 -16.15 13.31
N LYS A 195 24.75 -16.97 12.40
CA LYS A 195 26.18 -16.89 12.04
C LYS A 195 26.29 -16.47 10.58
N PHE A 196 27.18 -15.48 10.39
CA PHE A 196 27.47 -14.71 9.18
C PHE A 196 27.80 -15.55 7.96
#